data_AF-A0A2D4PG01-F1
#
_entry.id   AF-A0A2D4PG01-F1
#
_cell.length_a   1.000
_cell.length_b   1.000
_cell.length_c   1.000
_cell.angle_alpha   90.00
_cell.angle_beta   90.00
_cell.angle_gamma   90.00
#
_symmetry.space_group_name_H-M   'P 1'
#
loop_
_entity.id
_entity.type
_entity.pdbx_description
1 polymer ?
#
loop_
_entity_poly.entity_id
_entity_poly.type
_entity_poly.pdbx_seq_one_letter_code
_entity_poly.pdbx_strand_id
1 'polypeptide(L)'
;VPCARGSQPKQGAESLAAMGAHLGRRYLGDSEVEPDPSALPTFDPHLGFPERKERVMIATHQEMNEAQIPYKFRDYCAHHYIMWMKCRRDKFPFSISGCKHEAHEWNYCEHLDYIMRMKEFERERRLLSRKKRIEEQAKITIET
;
A
#
# COMPACT_ATOMS: atom_id res chain seq x y z
N VAL A 1 -12.88 -24.51 34.25
CA VAL A 1 -12.92 -24.26 32.78
C VAL A 1 -11.53 -23.73 32.38
N PRO A 2 -10.69 -24.52 31.71
CA PRO A 2 -9.33 -24.08 31.36
C PRO A 2 -9.30 -23.33 30.03
N CYS A 3 -8.57 -22.21 30.00
CA CYS A 3 -8.29 -21.42 28.80
C CYS A 3 -7.45 -22.22 27.79
N ALA A 4 -7.97 -22.40 26.57
CA ALA A 4 -7.23 -22.99 25.46
C ALA A 4 -6.18 -21.99 24.94
N ARG A 5 -4.92 -22.45 24.90
CA ARG A 5 -3.79 -21.76 24.30
C ARG A 5 -3.99 -21.66 22.79
N GLY A 6 -4.23 -20.45 22.28
CA GLY A 6 -4.13 -20.15 20.86
C GLY A 6 -2.65 -20.10 20.45
N SER A 7 -2.21 -21.08 19.66
CA SER A 7 -0.92 -21.08 18.98
C SER A 7 -0.90 -19.95 17.95
N GLN A 8 0.02 -19.00 18.11
CA GLN A 8 0.33 -18.02 17.09
C GLN A 8 0.97 -18.74 15.89
N PRO A 9 0.43 -18.66 14.66
CA PRO A 9 1.16 -19.09 13.48
C PRO A 9 2.30 -18.11 13.21
N LYS A 10 3.45 -18.68 12.84
CA LYS A 10 4.78 -18.06 12.76
C LYS A 10 4.80 -16.91 11.73
N GLN A 11 4.85 -15.67 12.21
CA GLN A 11 4.85 -14.44 11.39
C GLN A 11 6.21 -14.11 10.72
N GLY A 12 7.19 -15.01 10.71
CA GLY A 12 8.57 -14.66 10.38
C GLY A 12 9.09 -15.05 9.00
N ALA A 13 8.49 -16.02 8.31
CA ALA A 13 9.09 -16.65 7.12
C ALA A 13 8.34 -16.39 5.81
N GLU A 14 7.13 -15.83 5.86
CA GLU A 14 6.29 -15.65 4.66
C GLU A 14 6.49 -14.29 3.97
N SER A 15 7.17 -13.33 4.60
CA SER A 15 7.22 -11.95 4.11
C SER A 15 8.10 -11.75 2.86
N LEU A 16 9.15 -12.57 2.66
CA LEU A 16 10.06 -12.44 1.51
C LEU A 16 9.65 -13.30 0.30
N ALA A 17 8.93 -14.40 0.49
CA ALA A 17 8.34 -15.17 -0.62
C ALA A 17 7.09 -14.49 -1.22
N ALA A 18 6.49 -13.54 -0.50
CA ALA A 18 5.19 -12.95 -0.83
C ALA A 18 5.19 -12.04 -2.07
N MET A 19 6.29 -11.37 -2.38
CA MET A 19 6.33 -10.34 -3.43
C MET A 19 6.38 -10.90 -4.86
N GLY A 20 6.69 -12.19 -5.04
CA GLY A 20 6.70 -12.87 -6.34
C GLY A 20 5.73 -14.04 -6.44
N ALA A 21 5.31 -14.62 -5.32
CA ALA A 21 4.40 -15.76 -5.32
C ALA A 21 3.00 -15.42 -5.85
N HIS A 22 2.59 -14.15 -5.86
CA HIS A 22 1.35 -13.74 -6.49
C HIS A 22 1.38 -14.03 -8.00
N LEU A 23 2.46 -13.72 -8.71
CA LEU A 23 2.58 -14.03 -10.14
C LEU A 23 2.39 -15.54 -10.42
N GLY A 24 3.01 -16.40 -9.61
CA GLY A 24 2.83 -17.85 -9.73
C GLY A 24 1.38 -18.28 -9.53
N ARG A 25 0.71 -17.72 -8.52
CA ARG A 25 -0.72 -18.01 -8.26
C ARG A 25 -1.64 -17.46 -9.34
N ARG A 26 -1.37 -16.27 -9.89
CA ARG A 26 -2.15 -15.68 -10.99
C ARG A 26 -2.06 -16.47 -12.28
N TYR A 27 -0.84 -16.84 -12.67
CA TYR A 27 -0.58 -17.43 -13.98
C TYR A 27 -0.68 -18.96 -13.99
N LEU A 28 -0.34 -19.63 -12.88
CA LEU A 28 -0.38 -21.10 -12.77
C LEU A 28 -1.58 -21.61 -11.97
N GLY A 29 -2.24 -20.75 -11.18
CA GLY A 29 -3.39 -21.10 -10.35
C GLY A 29 -4.69 -20.45 -10.84
N ASP A 30 -5.62 -20.25 -9.91
CA ASP A 30 -6.94 -19.66 -10.19
C ASP A 30 -6.83 -18.14 -10.38
N SER A 31 -6.99 -17.67 -11.61
CA SER A 31 -6.95 -16.24 -11.96
C SER A 31 -8.08 -15.41 -11.33
N GLU A 32 -9.19 -16.05 -10.95
CA GLU A 32 -10.38 -15.37 -10.38
C GLU A 32 -10.14 -14.80 -8.97
N VAL A 33 -9.20 -15.37 -8.22
CA VAL A 33 -8.94 -14.98 -6.82
C VAL A 33 -7.91 -13.86 -6.74
N GLU A 34 -7.06 -13.73 -7.77
CA GLU A 34 -5.99 -12.75 -7.78
C GLU A 34 -6.40 -11.46 -8.48
N PRO A 35 -6.23 -10.29 -7.84
CA PRO A 35 -6.70 -9.05 -8.42
C PRO A 35 -5.75 -8.56 -9.53
N ASP A 36 -6.32 -7.92 -10.56
CA ASP A 36 -5.56 -7.42 -11.70
C ASP A 36 -5.01 -6.00 -11.47
N PRO A 37 -3.68 -5.76 -11.47
CA PRO A 37 -3.09 -4.45 -11.19
C PRO A 37 -3.61 -3.29 -12.05
N SER A 38 -4.03 -3.56 -13.28
CA SER A 38 -4.55 -2.54 -14.19
C SER A 38 -6.01 -2.18 -13.93
N ALA A 39 -6.78 -3.05 -13.28
CA ALA A 39 -8.22 -2.90 -13.03
C ALA A 39 -8.57 -2.66 -11.56
N LEU A 40 -7.58 -2.40 -10.70
CA LEU A 40 -7.79 -1.98 -9.31
C LEU A 40 -8.35 -0.53 -9.26
N PRO A 41 -9.30 -0.18 -8.38
CA PRO A 41 -10.03 -1.02 -7.43
C PRO A 41 -11.40 -1.51 -7.96
N THR A 42 -11.72 -2.80 -7.78
CA THR A 42 -13.03 -3.35 -8.20
C THR A 42 -14.14 -3.21 -7.16
N PHE A 43 -13.80 -3.24 -5.86
CA PHE A 43 -14.77 -3.16 -4.77
C PHE A 43 -14.90 -1.74 -4.21
N ASP A 44 -16.08 -1.39 -3.71
CA ASP A 44 -16.33 -0.12 -3.05
C ASP A 44 -15.28 0.17 -1.93
N PRO A 45 -14.62 1.35 -1.96
CA PRO A 45 -13.75 1.84 -0.90
C PRO A 45 -14.32 1.78 0.52
N HIS A 46 -15.64 1.88 0.69
CA HIS A 46 -16.30 1.89 2.00
C HIS A 46 -16.70 0.50 2.51
N LEU A 47 -16.64 -0.53 1.66
CA LEU A 47 -17.01 -1.89 2.05
C LEU A 47 -16.10 -2.42 3.18
N GLY A 48 -16.68 -2.65 4.36
CA GLY A 48 -15.97 -3.17 5.54
C GLY A 48 -15.32 -2.13 6.44
N PHE A 49 -15.53 -0.82 6.18
CA PHE A 49 -15.08 0.26 7.05
C PHE A 49 -16.28 1.09 7.51
N PRO A 50 -16.53 1.23 8.83
CA PRO A 50 -17.62 2.07 9.32
C PRO A 50 -17.36 3.57 9.05
N GLU A 51 -16.09 3.99 9.06
CA GLU A 51 -15.67 5.36 8.71
C GLU A 51 -14.24 5.31 8.13
N ARG A 52 -14.07 5.75 6.88
CA ARG A 52 -12.77 5.80 6.19
C ARG A 52 -12.29 7.24 6.10
N LYS A 53 -11.14 7.54 6.70
CA LYS A 53 -10.51 8.86 6.61
C LYS A 53 -9.80 9.02 5.27
N GLU A 54 -10.02 10.15 4.62
CA GLU A 54 -9.32 10.53 3.40
C GLU A 54 -7.87 10.94 3.71
N ARG A 55 -6.99 10.79 2.72
CA ARG A 55 -5.60 11.23 2.86
C ARG A 55 -5.55 12.74 2.70
N VAL A 56 -4.88 13.40 3.65
CA VAL A 56 -4.74 14.86 3.63
C VAL A 56 -3.44 15.23 2.90
N MET A 57 -3.55 16.04 1.86
CA MET A 57 -2.41 16.69 1.22
C MET A 57 -1.95 17.87 2.08
N ILE A 58 -0.70 17.85 2.53
CA ILE A 58 -0.12 18.92 3.36
C ILE A 58 0.43 20.06 2.48
N ALA A 59 1.08 19.72 1.37
CA ALA A 59 1.65 20.70 0.44
C ALA A 59 0.56 21.26 -0.49
N THR A 60 0.58 22.58 -0.71
CA THR A 60 -0.33 23.22 -1.66
C THR A 60 0.15 23.01 -3.10
N HIS A 61 -0.78 23.04 -4.06
CA HIS A 61 -0.41 22.89 -5.48
C HIS A 61 0.45 24.05 -6.01
N GLN A 62 0.29 25.25 -5.45
CA GLN A 62 1.09 26.42 -5.82
C GLN A 62 2.55 26.24 -5.39
N GLU A 63 2.80 25.81 -4.15
CA GLU A 63 4.15 25.53 -3.64
C GLU A 63 4.88 24.45 -4.47
N MET A 64 4.17 23.40 -4.90
CA MET A 64 4.74 22.36 -5.75
C MET A 64 5.15 22.84 -7.15
N ASN A 65 4.39 23.81 -7.70
CA ASN A 65 4.69 24.42 -8.99
C ASN A 65 5.88 25.38 -8.90
N GLU A 66 5.91 26.21 -7.85
CA GLU A 66 7.02 27.15 -7.60
C GLU A 66 8.35 26.41 -7.36
N ALA A 67 8.30 25.29 -6.64
CA ALA A 67 9.46 24.42 -6.42
C ALA A 67 9.86 23.61 -7.66
N GLN A 68 9.11 23.70 -8.77
CA GLN A 68 9.36 22.97 -10.03
C GLN A 68 9.59 21.46 -9.83
N ILE A 69 8.76 20.84 -8.99
CA ILE A 69 8.85 19.41 -8.69
C ILE A 69 8.43 18.62 -9.95
N PRO A 70 9.18 17.58 -10.37
CA PRO A 70 8.76 16.73 -11.47
C PRO A 70 7.51 15.93 -11.07
N TYR A 71 6.63 15.65 -12.04
CA TYR A 71 5.33 15.03 -11.79
C TYR A 71 5.37 13.73 -10.98
N LYS A 72 6.46 12.94 -11.11
CA LYS A 72 6.64 11.68 -10.38
C LYS A 72 6.73 11.85 -8.86
N PHE A 73 7.15 13.01 -8.37
CA PHE A 73 7.32 13.28 -6.93
C PHE A 73 6.21 14.18 -6.36
N ARG A 74 5.13 14.44 -7.13
CA ARG A 74 3.97 15.23 -6.70
C ARG A 74 2.93 14.36 -5.98
N ASP A 75 3.40 13.53 -5.07
CA ASP A 75 2.58 12.61 -4.27
C ASP A 75 2.19 13.27 -2.92
N TYR A 76 1.40 12.57 -2.08
CA TYR A 76 1.08 13.00 -0.71
C TYR A 76 2.33 13.33 0.12
N CYS A 77 3.45 12.72 -0.22
CA CYS A 77 4.76 12.90 0.40
C CYS A 77 5.56 14.14 -0.05
N ALA A 78 5.05 14.95 -0.99
CA ALA A 78 5.81 16.04 -1.62
C ALA A 78 6.36 17.10 -0.64
N HIS A 79 5.74 17.26 0.53
CA HIS A 79 6.18 18.18 1.57
C HIS A 79 7.60 17.86 2.09
N HIS A 80 7.93 16.58 2.31
CA HIS A 80 9.27 16.17 2.70
C HIS A 80 10.29 16.38 1.58
N TYR A 81 9.88 16.17 0.32
CA TYR A 81 10.74 16.41 -0.83
C TYR A 81 11.16 17.88 -0.96
N ILE A 82 10.23 18.80 -0.73
CA ILE A 82 10.51 20.25 -0.71
C ILE A 82 11.53 20.57 0.39
N MET A 83 11.36 20.01 1.59
CA MET A 83 12.30 20.23 2.70
C MET A 83 13.70 19.69 2.39
N TRP A 84 13.79 18.51 1.78
CA TRP A 84 15.06 17.93 1.36
C TRP A 84 15.77 18.79 0.30
N MET A 85 15.04 19.26 -0.71
CA MET A 85 15.58 20.14 -1.74
C MET A 85 16.03 21.50 -1.20
N LYS A 86 15.29 22.06 -0.25
CA LYS A 86 15.67 23.29 0.47
C LYS A 86 16.98 23.09 1.22
N CYS A 87 17.07 22.04 2.03
CA CYS A 87 18.28 21.71 2.79
C CYS A 87 19.51 21.48 1.89
N ARG A 88 19.32 20.86 0.71
CA ARG A 88 20.38 20.69 -0.29
C ARG A 88 20.86 22.01 -0.88
N ARG A 89 19.95 22.98 -1.10
CA ARG A 89 20.29 24.32 -1.59
C ARG A 89 21.04 25.14 -0.53
N ASP A 90 20.60 25.07 0.72
CA ASP A 90 21.14 25.88 1.81
C ASP A 90 22.54 25.40 2.27
N LYS A 91 22.81 24.09 2.21
CA LYS A 91 24.05 23.47 2.72
C LYS A 91 25.11 23.19 1.64
N PHE A 92 25.02 23.79 0.45
CA PHE A 92 26.04 23.64 -0.60
C PHE A 92 27.36 24.30 -0.15
N PRO A 93 28.54 23.62 -0.14
CA PRO A 93 28.95 22.39 -0.87
C PRO A 93 28.89 21.07 -0.07
N PHE A 94 28.61 21.09 1.23
CA PHE A 94 28.55 19.89 2.10
C PHE A 94 27.19 19.18 2.10
N SER A 95 26.40 19.38 1.05
CA SER A 95 25.01 18.92 0.98
C SER A 95 24.85 17.39 1.04
N ILE A 96 25.90 16.63 0.71
CA ILE A 96 25.87 15.15 0.69
C ILE A 96 25.84 14.56 2.11
N SER A 97 26.57 15.14 3.06
CA SER A 97 26.65 14.64 4.43
C SER A 97 25.66 15.31 5.37
N GLY A 98 25.33 16.59 5.13
CA GLY A 98 24.53 17.40 6.05
C GLY A 98 23.01 17.22 5.98
N CYS A 99 22.48 16.48 5.00
CA CYS A 99 21.04 16.43 4.68
C CYS A 99 20.44 15.02 4.72
N LYS A 100 21.01 14.12 5.53
CA LYS A 100 20.59 12.71 5.58
C LYS A 100 19.27 12.49 6.31
N HIS A 101 18.98 13.33 7.31
CA HIS A 101 17.75 13.20 8.08
C HIS A 101 16.54 13.53 7.22
N GLU A 102 16.60 14.66 6.51
CA GLU A 102 15.55 15.11 5.60
C GLU A 102 15.32 14.11 4.45
N ALA A 103 16.39 13.50 3.94
CA ALA A 103 16.30 12.42 2.96
C ALA A 103 15.63 11.16 3.53
N HIS A 104 15.96 10.79 4.76
CA HIS A 104 15.36 9.64 5.44
C HIS A 104 13.86 9.85 5.69
N GLU A 105 13.44 11.04 6.14
CA GLU A 105 12.03 11.36 6.33
C GLU A 105 11.22 11.23 5.03
N TRP A 106 11.76 11.73 3.92
CA TRP A 106 11.12 11.55 2.60
C TRP A 106 10.99 10.07 2.22
N ASN A 107 12.09 9.29 2.29
CA ASN A 107 12.07 7.86 1.99
C ASN A 107 11.12 7.07 2.90
N TYR A 108 11.06 7.43 4.18
CA TYR A 108 10.19 6.78 5.15
C TYR A 108 8.72 7.02 4.80
N CYS A 109 8.37 8.24 4.42
CA CYS A 109 7.04 8.59 3.98
C CYS A 109 6.65 7.90 2.65
N GLU A 110 7.55 7.79 1.67
CA GLU A 110 7.31 6.99 0.45
C GLU A 110 7.10 5.50 0.78
N HIS A 111 7.85 4.98 1.75
CA HIS A 111 7.68 3.60 2.22
C HIS A 111 6.31 3.39 2.89
N LEU A 112 5.82 4.35 3.67
CA LEU A 112 4.46 4.29 4.23
C LEU A 112 3.40 4.31 3.13
N ASP A 113 3.56 5.14 2.11
CA ASP A 113 2.66 5.17 0.95
C ASP A 113 2.69 3.84 0.19
N TYR A 114 3.84 3.21 0.07
CA TYR A 114 3.99 1.88 -0.51
C TYR A 114 3.24 0.81 0.30
N ILE A 115 3.40 0.82 1.64
CA ILE A 115 2.68 -0.09 2.53
C ILE A 115 1.17 0.06 2.37
N MET A 116 0.67 1.29 2.21
CA MET A 116 -0.75 1.50 1.97
C MET A 116 -1.20 0.80 0.68
N ARG A 117 -0.50 1.01 -0.44
CA ARG A 117 -0.81 0.35 -1.73
C ARG A 117 -0.81 -1.19 -1.60
N MET A 118 0.11 -1.74 -0.79
CA MET A 118 0.14 -3.18 -0.50
C MET A 118 -1.08 -3.65 0.29
N LYS A 119 -1.55 -2.86 1.27
CA LYS A 119 -2.78 -3.16 2.01
C LYS A 119 -4.01 -3.12 1.11
N GLU A 120 -4.07 -2.17 0.18
CA GLU A 120 -5.15 -2.11 -0.82
C GLU A 120 -5.16 -3.37 -1.72
N PHE A 121 -3.99 -3.81 -2.20
CA PHE A 121 -3.88 -5.03 -3.00
C PHE A 121 -4.31 -6.29 -2.24
N GLU A 122 -3.84 -6.46 -1.00
CA GLU A 122 -4.25 -7.59 -0.18
C GLU A 122 -5.73 -7.57 0.20
N ARG A 123 -6.29 -6.36 0.43
CA ARG A 123 -7.72 -6.19 0.71
C ARG A 123 -8.55 -6.74 -0.44
N GLU A 124 -8.23 -6.37 -1.67
CA GLU A 124 -8.98 -6.84 -2.84
C GLU A 124 -8.87 -8.36 -3.03
N ARG A 125 -7.67 -8.91 -2.88
CA ARG A 125 -7.47 -10.37 -2.92
C ARG A 125 -8.33 -11.10 -1.88
N ARG A 126 -8.41 -10.59 -0.65
CA ARG A 126 -9.25 -11.19 0.41
C ARG A 126 -10.74 -11.06 0.12
N LEU A 127 -11.17 -9.96 -0.50
CA LEU A 127 -12.55 -9.75 -0.92
C LEU A 127 -12.94 -10.69 -2.07
N LEU A 128 -12.08 -10.86 -3.08
CA LEU A 128 -12.28 -11.85 -4.17
C LEU A 128 -12.37 -13.28 -3.62
N SER A 129 -11.44 -13.67 -2.73
CA SER A 129 -11.48 -14.98 -2.08
C SER A 129 -12.75 -15.18 -1.24
N ARG A 130 -13.26 -14.14 -0.59
CA ARG A 130 -14.54 -14.21 0.13
C ARG A 130 -15.72 -14.33 -0.83
N LYS A 131 -15.74 -13.58 -1.92
CA LYS A 131 -16.78 -13.65 -2.95
C LYS A 131 -16.87 -15.07 -3.54
N LYS A 132 -15.73 -15.65 -3.93
CA LYS A 132 -15.66 -17.02 -4.44
C LYS A 132 -16.26 -18.04 -3.45
N ARG A 133 -15.89 -17.95 -2.16
CA ARG A 133 -16.44 -18.85 -1.12
C ARG A 133 -17.96 -18.72 -0.94
N ILE A 134 -18.50 -17.49 -1.02
CA ILE A 134 -19.95 -17.26 -0.92
C ILE A 134 -20.66 -17.84 -2.14
N GLU A 135 -20.09 -17.67 -3.34
CA GLU A 135 -20.64 -18.22 -4.58
C GLU A 135 -20.62 -19.76 -4.58
N GLU A 136 -19.54 -20.38 -4.10
CA GLU A 136 -19.45 -21.84 -3.93
C GLU A 136 -20.50 -22.34 -2.92
N GLN A 137 -20.66 -21.67 -1.78
CA GLN A 137 -21.69 -22.01 -0.80
C GLN A 137 -23.11 -21.86 -1.38
N ALA A 138 -23.37 -20.78 -2.12
CA ALA A 138 -24.67 -20.56 -2.76
C ALA A 138 -24.98 -21.65 -3.79
N LYS A 139 -23.99 -22.08 -4.58
CA LYS A 139 -24.15 -23.21 -5.52
C LYS A 139 -24.52 -24.49 -4.77
N ILE A 140 -23.82 -24.82 -3.69
CA ILE A 140 -24.12 -26.00 -2.86
C ILE A 140 -25.54 -25.94 -2.31
N THR A 141 -25.99 -24.77 -1.83
CA THR A 141 -27.36 -24.61 -1.30
C THR A 141 -28.46 -24.68 -2.36
N ILE A 142 -28.16 -24.38 -3.62
CA ILE A 142 -29.12 -24.47 -4.73
C ILE A 142 -29.25 -25.93 -5.21
N GLU A 143 -28.17 -26.69 -5.09
CA GLU A 143 -28.11 -28.11 -5.46
C GLU A 143 -28.74 -29.04 -4.41
N THR A 144 -28.90 -28.59 -3.16
CA THR A 144 -29.61 -29.28 -2.06
C THR A 144 -31.08 -28.91 -2.00
#